data_AF-A0A1B2EK61-F1
#
_entry.id   AF-A0A1B2EK61-F1
#
_cell.length_a   1.000
_cell.length_b   1.000
_cell.length_c   1.000
_cell.angle_alpha   90.00
_cell.angle_beta   90.00
_cell.angle_gamma   90.00
#
_symmetry.space_group_name_H-M   'P 1'
#
loop_
_entity.id
_entity.type
_entity.pdbx_description
1 polymer ?
#
loop_
_entity_poly.entity_id
_entity_poly.type
_entity_poly.pdbx_seq_one_letter_code
_entity_poly.pdbx_strand_id
1 'polypeptide(L)'
;MVLFLGRLSFHAKANPAPMYLALERLAAHHRVVLVECGWAANDQIVQAFADARAKLCPSVRSIILDGREPDLRTRAWASADVFCSLSDNIQETFGLTPIEAMAAGLPVVVTDWDGYKDTVRDGIDGFAVPTMTPPPGAGQRLAIRHALELDSYDSYIGQASTAVVVDIDATTTAFERLASDPDLRRRMGTNGAARAKALFDWKVIVKAYEELWDELARMRAAGDTSPPSPRDKAALWPARPDPFELFAGFPTARFSGHHKIVPVAGVHEDEVSQRLALKIALVNATPDLSSALLLDVWKQVGPQGAAARDILAAKQGMPAAILIQSLLLLAKLGLVKIVDPA
;
A
#
# COMPACT_ATOMS: atom_id res chain seq x y z
N MET A 1 -20.11 -2.72 -6.83
CA MET A 1 -19.68 -3.04 -5.46
C MET A 1 -18.18 -3.30 -5.47
N VAL A 2 -17.44 -2.52 -4.70
CA VAL A 2 -16.00 -2.75 -4.48
C VAL A 2 -15.82 -3.48 -3.17
N LEU A 3 -15.09 -4.59 -3.17
CA LEU A 3 -14.81 -5.42 -2.01
C LEU A 3 -13.37 -5.25 -1.54
N PHE A 4 -13.19 -4.94 -0.27
CA PHE A 4 -11.96 -5.21 0.47
C PHE A 4 -12.18 -6.40 1.40
N LEU A 5 -11.27 -7.36 1.39
CA LEU A 5 -11.33 -8.53 2.28
C LEU A 5 -9.98 -8.75 2.96
N GLY A 6 -10.01 -8.81 4.29
CA GLY A 6 -8.82 -9.02 5.11
C GLY A 6 -8.95 -8.42 6.51
N ARG A 7 -7.87 -8.50 7.30
CA ARG A 7 -7.81 -7.80 8.60
C ARG A 7 -7.89 -6.29 8.37
N LEU A 8 -8.79 -5.62 9.07
CA LEU A 8 -8.92 -4.16 9.06
C LEU A 8 -7.85 -3.58 9.98
N SER A 9 -6.65 -3.36 9.43
CA SER A 9 -5.53 -2.72 10.12
C SER A 9 -4.81 -1.75 9.19
N PHE A 10 -4.91 -0.45 9.51
CA PHE A 10 -4.29 0.61 8.71
C PHE A 10 -2.77 0.73 8.89
N HIS A 11 -2.19 0.08 9.91
CA HIS A 11 -0.75 0.06 10.15
C HIS A 11 -0.08 -1.23 9.66
N ALA A 12 -0.81 -2.35 9.60
CA ALA A 12 -0.23 -3.67 9.29
C ALA A 12 -0.76 -4.31 8.00
N LYS A 13 -1.75 -3.72 7.32
CA LYS A 13 -2.32 -4.28 6.09
C LYS A 13 -2.37 -3.30 4.95
N ALA A 14 -3.20 -2.29 5.08
CA ALA A 14 -3.35 -1.26 4.08
C ALA A 14 -3.96 -0.04 4.76
N ASN A 15 -3.35 1.12 4.58
CA ASN A 15 -4.03 2.35 4.93
C ASN A 15 -5.24 2.54 4.00
N PRO A 16 -6.46 2.76 4.54
CA PRO A 16 -7.65 2.85 3.70
C PRO A 16 -7.78 4.19 2.97
N ALA A 17 -7.00 5.23 3.32
CA ALA A 17 -7.17 6.57 2.77
C ALA A 17 -7.09 6.63 1.23
N PRO A 18 -6.11 6.00 0.55
CA PRO A 18 -6.06 6.01 -0.92
C PRO A 18 -7.31 5.39 -1.55
N MET A 19 -7.79 4.25 -1.00
CA MET A 19 -9.00 3.59 -1.48
C MET A 19 -10.23 4.47 -1.27
N TYR A 20 -10.41 5.04 -0.08
CA TYR A 20 -11.56 5.89 0.24
C TYR A 20 -11.60 7.13 -0.64
N LEU A 21 -10.48 7.85 -0.78
CA LEU A 21 -10.39 9.05 -1.61
C LEU A 21 -10.66 8.75 -3.10
N ALA A 22 -10.20 7.60 -3.60
CA ALA A 22 -10.49 7.17 -4.97
C ALA A 22 -11.97 6.81 -5.17
N LEU A 23 -12.59 6.11 -4.22
CA LEU A 23 -14.01 5.76 -4.27
C LEU A 23 -14.92 6.98 -4.11
N GLU A 24 -14.54 7.98 -3.33
CA GLU A 24 -15.26 9.25 -3.21
C GLU A 24 -15.30 9.99 -4.55
N ARG A 25 -14.17 10.05 -5.25
CA ARG A 25 -14.10 10.65 -6.59
C ARG A 25 -14.96 9.87 -7.58
N LEU A 26 -14.92 8.54 -7.54
CA LEU A 26 -15.77 7.68 -8.36
C LEU A 26 -17.27 7.91 -8.09
N ALA A 27 -17.65 8.16 -6.83
CA ALA A 27 -19.03 8.40 -6.43
C ALA A 27 -19.66 9.67 -7.02
N ALA A 28 -18.85 10.59 -7.55
CA ALA A 28 -19.34 11.76 -8.28
C ALA A 28 -20.04 11.38 -9.61
N HIS A 29 -19.72 10.22 -10.18
CA HIS A 29 -20.22 9.78 -11.48
C HIS A 29 -20.94 8.43 -11.43
N HIS A 30 -20.67 7.62 -10.41
CA HIS A 30 -21.21 6.26 -10.28
C HIS A 30 -21.85 6.02 -8.93
N ARG A 31 -22.81 5.09 -8.88
CA ARG A 31 -23.32 4.58 -7.60
C ARG A 31 -22.35 3.57 -7.02
N VAL A 32 -21.59 4.00 -6.01
CA VAL A 32 -20.55 3.17 -5.38
C VAL A 32 -21.06 2.57 -4.07
N VAL A 33 -20.81 1.28 -3.90
CA VAL A 33 -20.97 0.57 -2.62
C VAL A 33 -19.65 -0.08 -2.29
N LEU A 34 -19.10 0.25 -1.12
CA LEU A 34 -17.92 -0.39 -0.55
C LEU A 34 -18.36 -1.49 0.42
N VAL A 35 -17.84 -2.69 0.24
CA VAL A 35 -17.96 -3.78 1.21
C VAL A 35 -16.60 -4.04 1.83
N GLU A 36 -16.52 -3.89 3.15
CA GLU A 36 -15.32 -4.24 3.92
C GLU A 36 -15.63 -5.50 4.72
N CYS A 37 -15.13 -6.63 4.24
CA CYS A 37 -15.31 -7.93 4.87
C CYS A 37 -14.06 -8.30 5.66
N GLY A 38 -14.10 -8.11 6.97
CA GLY A 38 -12.90 -8.21 7.80
C GLY A 38 -13.19 -8.09 9.28
N TRP A 39 -12.13 -8.08 10.08
CA TRP A 39 -12.20 -7.79 11.51
C TRP A 39 -11.03 -6.90 11.91
N ALA A 40 -11.26 -6.07 12.93
CA ALA A 40 -10.23 -5.27 13.56
C ALA A 40 -9.74 -5.96 14.85
N ALA A 41 -8.54 -5.61 15.31
CA ALA A 41 -8.00 -6.17 16.55
C ALA A 41 -8.66 -5.60 17.83
N ASN A 42 -9.26 -4.41 17.74
CA ASN A 42 -9.92 -3.73 18.85
C ASN A 42 -10.89 -2.65 18.33
N ASP A 43 -11.76 -2.16 19.22
CA ASP A 43 -12.78 -1.15 18.91
C ASP A 43 -12.19 0.20 18.50
N GLN A 44 -10.98 0.53 18.96
CA GLN A 44 -10.32 1.78 18.58
C GLN A 44 -9.98 1.80 17.08
N ILE A 45 -9.58 0.66 16.53
CA ILE A 45 -9.34 0.50 15.09
C ILE A 45 -10.68 0.51 14.33
N VAL A 46 -11.73 -0.15 14.85
CA VAL A 46 -13.07 -0.08 14.26
C VAL A 46 -13.52 1.38 14.12
N GLN A 47 -13.39 2.16 15.19
CA GLN A 47 -13.73 3.58 15.19
C GLN A 47 -12.84 4.39 14.24
N ALA A 48 -11.53 4.13 14.19
CA ALA A 48 -10.62 4.82 13.27
C ALA A 48 -11.02 4.62 11.79
N PHE A 49 -11.41 3.40 11.43
CA PHE A 49 -11.92 3.07 10.10
C PHE A 49 -13.27 3.76 9.82
N ALA A 50 -14.17 3.84 10.83
CA ALA A 50 -15.45 4.53 10.71
C ALA A 50 -15.27 6.06 10.52
N ASP A 51 -14.44 6.69 11.33
CA ASP A 51 -14.10 8.11 11.25
C ASP A 51 -13.47 8.43 9.89
N ALA A 52 -12.55 7.58 9.43
CA ALA A 52 -11.93 7.71 8.12
C ALA A 52 -12.92 7.60 6.96
N ARG A 53 -13.89 6.66 7.00
CA ARG A 53 -14.94 6.57 5.98
C ARG A 53 -15.80 7.82 5.94
N ALA A 54 -16.31 8.22 7.11
CA ALA A 54 -17.16 9.40 7.24
C ALA A 54 -16.47 10.67 6.74
N LYS A 55 -15.14 10.75 6.91
CA LYS A 55 -14.36 11.91 6.47
C LYS A 55 -13.92 11.85 5.01
N LEU A 56 -13.46 10.70 4.53
CA LEU A 56 -12.75 10.58 3.24
C LEU A 56 -13.62 10.06 2.10
N CYS A 57 -14.73 9.38 2.40
CA CYS A 57 -15.68 8.90 1.39
C CYS A 57 -17.16 8.99 1.81
N PRO A 58 -17.64 10.17 2.24
CA PRO A 58 -19.01 10.36 2.74
C PRO A 58 -20.11 10.03 1.70
N SER A 59 -19.79 10.09 0.40
CA SER A 59 -20.76 9.82 -0.68
C SER A 59 -20.87 8.31 -0.99
N VAL A 60 -20.01 7.47 -0.41
CA VAL A 60 -19.95 6.03 -0.68
C VAL A 60 -20.76 5.26 0.37
N ARG A 61 -21.74 4.46 -0.07
CA ARG A 61 -22.45 3.54 0.84
C ARG A 61 -21.50 2.44 1.29
N SER A 62 -21.25 2.33 2.59
CA SER A 62 -20.37 1.30 3.15
C SER A 62 -21.17 0.17 3.84
N ILE A 63 -20.75 -1.07 3.63
CA ILE A 63 -21.29 -2.28 4.29
C ILE A 63 -20.12 -2.99 4.96
N ILE A 64 -20.22 -3.18 6.28
CA ILE A 64 -19.19 -3.86 7.06
C ILE A 64 -19.67 -5.28 7.38
N LEU A 65 -18.85 -6.27 7.06
CA LEU A 65 -19.13 -7.68 7.29
C LEU A 65 -17.99 -8.29 8.10
N ASP A 66 -18.30 -9.18 9.06
CA ASP A 66 -17.26 -9.92 9.78
C ASP A 66 -16.66 -11.02 8.88
N GLY A 67 -15.40 -10.84 8.49
CA GLY A 67 -14.68 -11.79 7.62
C GLY A 67 -14.37 -13.14 8.26
N ARG A 68 -14.55 -13.27 9.59
CA ARG A 68 -14.38 -14.53 10.33
C ARG A 68 -15.55 -15.47 10.11
N GLU A 69 -16.72 -14.93 9.77
CA GLU A 69 -17.93 -15.70 9.48
C GLU A 69 -17.91 -16.23 8.03
N PRO A 70 -17.85 -17.55 7.80
CA PRO A 70 -17.72 -18.13 6.46
C PRO A 70 -18.86 -17.75 5.50
N ASP A 71 -20.09 -17.67 6.02
CA ASP A 71 -21.26 -17.30 5.22
C ASP A 71 -21.21 -15.84 4.75
N LEU A 72 -20.76 -14.93 5.62
CA LEU A 72 -20.59 -13.53 5.26
C LEU A 72 -19.48 -13.36 4.23
N ARG A 73 -18.37 -14.09 4.39
CA ARG A 73 -17.27 -14.09 3.44
C ARG A 73 -17.70 -14.61 2.06
N THR A 74 -18.48 -15.70 2.03
CA THR A 74 -19.02 -16.26 0.78
C THR A 74 -19.95 -15.26 0.09
N ARG A 75 -20.85 -14.62 0.84
CA ARG A 75 -21.72 -13.56 0.30
C ARG A 75 -20.93 -12.36 -0.21
N ALA A 76 -19.85 -11.97 0.48
CA ALA A 76 -19.00 -10.87 0.07
C ALA A 76 -18.36 -11.14 -1.31
N TRP A 77 -17.77 -12.32 -1.49
CA TRP A 77 -17.21 -12.74 -2.78
C TRP A 77 -18.26 -12.77 -3.89
N ALA A 78 -19.42 -13.37 -3.62
CA ALA A 78 -20.46 -13.56 -4.64
C ALA A 78 -21.18 -12.28 -5.06
N SER A 79 -21.12 -11.22 -4.25
CA SER A 79 -21.82 -9.96 -4.53
C SER A 79 -20.92 -8.85 -5.09
N ALA A 80 -19.60 -9.01 -5.01
CA ALA A 80 -18.66 -8.01 -5.45
C ALA A 80 -18.58 -7.91 -6.99
N ASP A 81 -18.26 -6.71 -7.48
CA ASP A 81 -18.00 -6.45 -8.89
C ASP A 81 -16.50 -6.28 -9.18
N VAL A 82 -15.75 -5.83 -8.17
CA VAL A 82 -14.32 -5.54 -8.20
C VAL A 82 -13.76 -5.83 -6.82
N PHE A 83 -12.59 -6.45 -6.73
CA PHE A 83 -11.83 -6.57 -5.49
C PHE A 83 -10.72 -5.50 -5.41
N CYS A 84 -10.49 -4.95 -4.23
CA CYS A 84 -9.45 -3.94 -4.00
C CYS A 84 -8.57 -4.33 -2.82
N SER A 85 -7.25 -4.25 -3.00
CA SER A 85 -6.27 -4.37 -1.92
C SER A 85 -5.05 -3.49 -2.21
N LEU A 86 -5.01 -2.31 -1.58
CA LEU A 86 -3.94 -1.33 -1.78
C LEU A 86 -2.89 -1.44 -0.66
N SER A 87 -2.22 -2.59 -0.56
CA SER A 87 -1.22 -2.76 0.49
C SER A 87 -0.03 -1.82 0.28
N ASP A 88 0.39 -1.23 1.39
CA ASP A 88 1.45 -0.25 1.53
C ASP A 88 2.48 -0.71 2.57
N ASN A 89 2.44 -2.00 2.93
CA ASN A 89 3.18 -2.55 4.05
C ASN A 89 4.24 -3.55 3.57
N ILE A 90 5.44 -3.41 4.12
CA ILE A 90 6.59 -4.29 3.84
C ILE A 90 6.38 -5.75 4.29
N GLN A 91 5.31 -6.05 5.04
CA GLN A 91 4.92 -7.41 5.39
C GLN A 91 4.14 -8.13 4.28
N GLU A 92 3.58 -7.42 3.31
CA GLU A 92 2.77 -8.04 2.26
C GLU A 92 3.66 -8.58 1.15
N THR A 93 3.82 -9.90 1.13
CA THR A 93 4.78 -10.61 0.27
C THR A 93 4.15 -11.55 -0.74
N PHE A 94 2.85 -11.82 -0.69
CA PHE A 94 2.21 -12.72 -1.65
C PHE A 94 0.75 -12.38 -2.00
N GLY A 95 -0.05 -11.88 -1.05
CA GLY A 95 -1.42 -11.51 -1.35
C GLY A 95 -2.34 -12.68 -1.69
N LEU A 96 -2.68 -13.50 -0.68
CA LEU A 96 -3.67 -14.56 -0.86
C LEU A 96 -5.05 -14.01 -1.29
N THR A 97 -5.48 -12.89 -0.73
CA THR A 97 -6.83 -12.34 -1.00
C THR A 97 -7.01 -11.84 -2.44
N PRO A 98 -6.02 -11.20 -3.11
CA PRO A 98 -6.05 -11.01 -4.56
C PRO A 98 -6.24 -12.31 -5.35
N ILE A 99 -5.56 -13.40 -5.00
CA ILE A 99 -5.69 -14.69 -5.71
C ILE A 99 -7.07 -15.30 -5.46
N GLU A 100 -7.59 -15.23 -4.24
CA GLU A 100 -8.96 -15.65 -3.92
C GLU A 100 -10.00 -14.86 -4.71
N ALA A 101 -9.80 -13.54 -4.85
CA ALA A 101 -10.66 -12.68 -5.66
C ALA A 101 -10.61 -13.07 -7.14
N MET A 102 -9.41 -13.31 -7.68
CA MET A 102 -9.22 -13.81 -9.03
C MET A 102 -9.92 -15.16 -9.22
N ALA A 103 -9.78 -16.09 -8.28
CA ALA A 103 -10.46 -17.38 -8.30
C ALA A 103 -12.00 -17.25 -8.24
N ALA A 104 -12.51 -16.22 -7.56
CA ALA A 104 -13.93 -15.86 -7.56
C ALA A 104 -14.39 -15.17 -8.86
N GLY A 105 -13.50 -14.96 -9.83
CA GLY A 105 -13.81 -14.34 -11.11
C GLY A 105 -13.92 -12.81 -11.04
N LEU A 106 -13.34 -12.19 -10.02
CA LEU A 106 -13.35 -10.74 -9.85
C LEU A 106 -12.11 -10.11 -10.49
N PRO A 107 -12.25 -9.00 -11.25
CA PRO A 107 -11.11 -8.16 -11.56
C PRO A 107 -10.58 -7.53 -10.26
N VAL A 108 -9.26 -7.40 -10.17
CA VAL A 108 -8.59 -6.86 -8.97
C VAL A 108 -8.00 -5.47 -9.22
N VAL A 109 -8.07 -4.59 -8.23
CA VAL A 109 -7.32 -3.33 -8.17
C VAL A 109 -6.37 -3.44 -6.98
N VAL A 110 -5.09 -3.64 -7.26
CA VAL A 110 -4.07 -3.89 -6.26
C VAL A 110 -2.95 -2.87 -6.40
N THR A 111 -2.12 -2.71 -5.38
CA THR A 111 -0.88 -1.94 -5.54
C THR A 111 0.12 -2.68 -6.42
N ASP A 112 0.88 -1.94 -7.22
CA ASP A 112 2.10 -2.42 -7.88
C ASP A 112 3.22 -2.52 -6.82
N TRP A 113 3.06 -3.53 -5.98
CA TRP A 113 3.87 -3.83 -4.81
C TRP A 113 4.34 -5.28 -4.93
N ASP A 114 5.61 -5.58 -4.62
CA ASP A 114 6.26 -6.89 -4.87
C ASP A 114 5.34 -8.10 -4.67
N GLY A 115 4.73 -8.23 -3.48
CA GLY A 115 3.85 -9.36 -3.19
C GLY A 115 2.68 -9.56 -4.16
N TYR A 116 2.24 -8.50 -4.84
CA TYR A 116 1.20 -8.55 -5.87
C TYR A 116 1.74 -8.56 -7.30
N LYS A 117 2.97 -8.08 -7.54
CA LYS A 117 3.61 -8.03 -8.87
C LYS A 117 3.72 -9.41 -9.52
N ASP A 118 3.98 -10.43 -8.72
CA ASP A 118 4.11 -11.81 -9.21
C ASP A 118 2.75 -12.49 -9.43
N THR A 119 1.71 -12.06 -8.72
CA THR A 119 0.41 -12.75 -8.71
C THR A 119 -0.58 -12.15 -9.70
N VAL A 120 -0.56 -10.83 -9.89
CA VAL A 120 -1.51 -10.07 -10.72
C VAL A 120 -0.80 -9.43 -11.92
N ARG A 121 -1.31 -9.67 -13.14
CA ARG A 121 -0.80 -9.01 -14.35
C ARG A 121 -1.61 -7.77 -14.67
N ASP A 122 -0.94 -6.62 -14.66
CA ASP A 122 -1.55 -5.32 -14.98
C ASP A 122 -2.20 -5.32 -16.37
N GLY A 123 -3.41 -4.75 -16.44
CA GLY A 123 -4.22 -4.69 -17.65
C GLY A 123 -4.82 -6.02 -18.12
N ILE A 124 -4.46 -7.16 -17.51
CA ILE A 124 -4.91 -8.50 -17.93
C ILE A 124 -5.86 -9.12 -16.91
N ASP A 125 -5.44 -9.22 -15.64
CA ASP A 125 -6.23 -9.81 -14.55
C ASP A 125 -6.91 -8.73 -13.70
N GLY A 126 -6.40 -7.50 -13.81
CA GLY A 126 -6.78 -6.36 -12.98
C GLY A 126 -5.88 -5.16 -13.28
N PHE A 127 -5.79 -4.22 -12.34
CA PHE A 127 -4.90 -3.06 -12.41
C PHE A 127 -3.92 -3.05 -11.23
N ALA A 128 -2.64 -2.81 -11.54
CA ALA A 128 -1.58 -2.60 -10.57
C ALA A 128 -1.32 -1.10 -10.42
N VAL A 129 -1.68 -0.54 -9.26
CA VAL A 129 -1.62 0.88 -8.97
C VAL A 129 -0.21 1.27 -8.53
N PRO A 130 0.43 2.28 -9.17
CA PRO A 130 1.77 2.71 -8.81
C PRO A 130 1.94 3.07 -7.33
N THR A 131 3.09 2.71 -6.78
CA THR A 131 3.49 3.03 -5.41
C THR A 131 4.85 3.72 -5.35
N MET A 132 5.06 4.54 -4.31
CA MET A 132 6.31 5.26 -4.10
C MET A 132 6.77 5.17 -2.64
N THR A 133 8.06 4.91 -2.42
CA THR A 133 8.68 4.89 -1.08
C THR A 133 9.77 5.97 -0.96
N PRO A 134 10.28 6.23 0.25
CA PRO A 134 11.54 6.95 0.41
C PRO A 134 12.72 6.26 -0.30
N PRO A 135 13.81 6.99 -0.58
CA PRO A 135 15.06 6.39 -1.06
C PRO A 135 15.79 5.63 0.07
N PRO A 136 16.73 4.73 -0.27
CA PRO A 136 17.62 4.09 0.70
C PRO A 136 18.32 5.12 1.59
N GLY A 137 18.50 4.79 2.88
CA GLY A 137 19.06 5.67 3.91
C GLY A 137 18.00 6.49 4.66
N ALA A 138 16.80 6.70 4.09
CA ALA A 138 15.73 7.45 4.74
C ALA A 138 14.96 6.65 5.82
N GLY A 139 15.24 5.35 5.95
CA GLY A 139 14.61 4.43 6.91
C GLY A 139 15.56 3.96 8.01
N GLN A 140 16.84 4.33 7.96
CA GLN A 140 17.85 3.90 8.94
C GLN A 140 17.44 4.18 10.39
N ARG A 141 16.77 5.31 10.63
CA ARG A 141 16.19 5.64 11.94
C ARG A 141 15.20 4.58 12.43
N LEU A 142 14.30 4.13 11.55
CA LEU A 142 13.30 3.09 11.86
C LEU A 142 14.01 1.79 12.22
N ALA A 143 15.01 1.40 11.43
CA ALA A 143 15.81 0.21 11.66
C ALA A 143 16.53 0.24 13.01
N ILE A 144 17.16 1.37 13.36
CA ILE A 144 17.88 1.54 14.64
C ILE A 144 16.91 1.49 15.83
N ARG A 145 15.78 2.20 15.75
CA ARG A 145 14.81 2.23 16.87
C ARG A 145 14.21 0.85 17.14
N HIS A 146 13.89 0.11 16.09
CA HIS A 146 13.47 -1.28 16.22
C HIS A 146 14.59 -2.18 16.77
N ALA A 147 15.83 -2.00 16.29
CA ALA A 147 16.99 -2.77 16.76
C ALA A 147 17.31 -2.56 18.24
N LEU A 148 17.07 -1.35 18.76
CA LEU A 148 17.24 -0.99 20.16
C LEU A 148 15.99 -1.26 21.01
N GLU A 149 14.98 -1.93 20.45
CA GLU A 149 13.71 -2.26 21.11
C GLU A 149 12.95 -1.03 21.65
N LEU A 150 13.25 0.15 21.12
CA LEU A 150 12.50 1.39 21.40
C LEU A 150 11.12 1.35 20.73
N ASP A 151 11.04 0.67 19.59
CA ASP A 151 9.81 0.42 18.85
C ASP A 151 9.59 -1.09 18.68
N SER A 152 8.36 -1.56 18.88
CA SER A 152 7.99 -2.94 18.56
C SER A 152 8.01 -3.17 17.04
N TYR A 153 7.98 -4.45 16.62
CA TYR A 153 7.88 -4.78 15.19
C TYR A 153 6.63 -4.16 14.54
N ASP A 154 5.50 -4.12 15.26
CA ASP A 154 4.26 -3.52 14.79
C ASP A 154 4.35 -1.99 14.63
N SER A 155 5.05 -1.32 15.54
CA SER A 155 5.37 0.11 15.40
C SER A 155 6.32 0.35 14.22
N TYR A 156 7.34 -0.49 14.05
CA TYR A 156 8.32 -0.39 12.96
C TYR A 156 7.66 -0.49 11.58
N ILE A 157 6.87 -1.54 11.34
CA ILE A 157 6.17 -1.73 10.07
C ILE A 157 5.06 -0.69 9.87
N GLY A 158 4.39 -0.26 10.94
CA GLY A 158 3.43 0.85 10.91
C GLY A 158 4.07 2.15 10.45
N GLN A 159 5.19 2.55 11.07
CA GLN A 159 5.96 3.73 10.69
C GLN A 159 6.56 3.62 9.28
N ALA A 160 7.01 2.45 8.85
CA ALA A 160 7.48 2.27 7.47
C ALA A 160 6.33 2.50 6.46
N SER A 161 5.14 1.95 6.75
CA SER A 161 3.98 2.07 5.88
C SER A 161 3.50 3.52 5.71
N THR A 162 3.64 4.40 6.71
CA THR A 162 3.21 5.82 6.59
C THR A 162 3.95 6.57 5.49
N ALA A 163 5.17 6.14 5.16
CA ALA A 163 5.98 6.72 4.10
C ALA A 163 5.74 6.11 2.71
N VAL A 164 4.85 5.12 2.59
CA VAL A 164 4.50 4.50 1.31
C VAL A 164 3.28 5.19 0.72
N VAL A 165 3.44 5.76 -0.46
CA VAL A 165 2.37 6.41 -1.23
C VAL A 165 1.78 5.42 -2.21
N VAL A 166 0.46 5.38 -2.27
CA VAL A 166 -0.31 4.72 -3.33
C VAL A 166 -0.91 5.81 -4.21
N ASP A 167 -0.78 5.69 -5.53
CA ASP A 167 -1.30 6.70 -6.46
C ASP A 167 -2.84 6.70 -6.48
N ILE A 168 -3.42 7.74 -5.88
CA ILE A 168 -4.87 7.92 -5.76
C ILE A 168 -5.51 8.22 -7.12
N ASP A 169 -4.83 8.94 -8.01
CA ASP A 169 -5.35 9.28 -9.34
C ASP A 169 -5.40 8.04 -10.23
N ALA A 170 -4.34 7.22 -10.20
CA ALA A 170 -4.28 5.93 -10.88
C ALA A 170 -5.32 4.95 -10.30
N THR A 171 -5.49 4.90 -8.98
CA THR A 171 -6.55 4.11 -8.32
C THR A 171 -7.94 4.55 -8.81
N THR A 172 -8.20 5.86 -8.85
CA THR A 172 -9.48 6.42 -9.32
C THR A 172 -9.72 6.02 -10.78
N THR A 173 -8.70 6.13 -11.63
CA THR A 173 -8.77 5.77 -13.06
C THR A 173 -9.04 4.28 -13.25
N ALA A 174 -8.40 3.40 -12.47
CA ALA A 174 -8.64 1.97 -12.50
C ALA A 174 -10.10 1.64 -12.17
N PHE A 175 -10.64 2.24 -11.10
CA PHE A 175 -12.05 2.06 -10.76
C PHE A 175 -13.00 2.61 -11.82
N GLU A 176 -12.73 3.79 -12.36
CA GLU A 176 -13.55 4.41 -13.41
C GLU A 176 -13.65 3.50 -14.65
N ARG A 177 -12.52 2.94 -15.09
CA ARG A 177 -12.48 2.00 -16.21
C ARG A 177 -13.33 0.75 -15.95
N LEU A 178 -13.25 0.17 -14.74
CA LEU A 178 -14.03 -1.01 -14.38
C LEU A 178 -15.52 -0.68 -14.18
N ALA A 179 -15.85 0.49 -13.63
CA ALA A 179 -17.23 0.93 -13.43
C ALA A 179 -17.93 1.16 -14.79
N SER A 180 -17.22 1.76 -15.74
CA SER A 180 -17.75 2.16 -17.05
C SER A 180 -17.73 1.05 -18.11
N ASP A 181 -16.96 -0.03 -17.93
CA ASP A 181 -16.87 -1.15 -18.89
C ASP A 181 -17.14 -2.52 -18.22
N PRO A 182 -18.40 -3.01 -18.24
CA PRO A 182 -18.74 -4.34 -17.74
C PRO A 182 -18.07 -5.49 -18.49
N ASP A 183 -17.74 -5.32 -19.78
CA ASP A 183 -17.05 -6.35 -20.55
C ASP A 183 -15.59 -6.45 -20.13
N LEU A 184 -14.93 -5.33 -19.85
CA LEU A 184 -13.60 -5.31 -19.26
C LEU A 184 -13.57 -6.05 -17.93
N ARG A 185 -14.54 -5.79 -17.05
CA ARG A 185 -14.65 -6.51 -15.77
C ARG A 185 -14.75 -8.02 -15.97
N ARG A 186 -15.64 -8.47 -16.86
CA ARG A 186 -15.81 -9.89 -17.17
C ARG A 186 -14.55 -10.52 -17.76
N ARG A 187 -13.89 -9.85 -18.70
CA ARG A 187 -12.64 -10.32 -19.32
C ARG A 187 -11.53 -10.46 -18.28
N MET A 188 -11.29 -9.43 -17.49
CA MET A 188 -10.24 -9.43 -16.45
C MET A 188 -10.51 -10.48 -15.37
N GLY A 189 -11.75 -10.58 -14.88
CA GLY A 189 -12.15 -11.61 -13.93
C GLY A 189 -11.97 -13.04 -14.47
N THR A 190 -12.32 -13.27 -15.74
CA THR A 190 -12.12 -14.58 -16.40
C THR A 190 -10.63 -14.93 -16.54
N ASN A 191 -9.81 -13.95 -16.94
CA ASN A 191 -8.36 -14.13 -17.04
C ASN A 191 -7.74 -14.44 -15.69
N GLY A 192 -8.15 -13.70 -14.65
CA GLY A 192 -7.72 -13.91 -13.27
C GLY A 192 -8.09 -15.30 -12.77
N ALA A 193 -9.34 -15.73 -12.96
CA ALA A 193 -9.79 -17.06 -12.57
C ALA A 193 -9.00 -18.18 -13.27
N ALA A 194 -8.75 -18.03 -14.57
CA ALA A 194 -7.95 -18.99 -15.33
C ALA A 194 -6.51 -19.06 -14.80
N ARG A 195 -5.87 -17.91 -14.51
CA ARG A 195 -4.53 -17.85 -13.93
C ARG A 195 -4.48 -18.47 -12.54
N ALA A 196 -5.44 -18.13 -11.68
CA ALA A 196 -5.52 -18.65 -10.32
C ALA A 196 -5.58 -20.18 -10.31
N LYS A 197 -6.42 -20.76 -11.17
CA LYS A 197 -6.50 -22.22 -11.34
C LYS A 197 -5.23 -22.83 -11.94
N ALA A 198 -4.60 -22.16 -12.90
CA ALA A 198 -3.45 -22.69 -13.62
C ALA A 198 -2.15 -22.69 -12.80
N LEU A 199 -1.97 -21.72 -11.89
CA LEU A 199 -0.71 -21.52 -11.16
C LEU A 199 -0.82 -21.68 -9.66
N PHE A 200 -1.97 -21.32 -9.06
CA PHE A 200 -2.11 -21.20 -7.61
C PHE A 200 -3.02 -22.27 -6.99
N ASP A 201 -3.50 -23.23 -7.79
CA ASP A 201 -4.13 -24.43 -7.28
C ASP A 201 -3.09 -25.27 -6.51
N TRP A 202 -3.47 -25.78 -5.34
CA TRP A 202 -2.57 -26.59 -4.50
C TRP A 202 -1.96 -27.78 -5.23
N LYS A 203 -2.67 -28.37 -6.20
CA LYS A 203 -2.12 -29.48 -7.01
C LYS A 203 -0.94 -29.04 -7.87
N VAL A 204 -0.94 -27.80 -8.34
CA VAL A 204 0.16 -27.21 -9.13
C VAL A 204 1.31 -26.83 -8.21
N ILE A 205 1.00 -26.16 -7.09
CA ILE A 205 2.00 -25.72 -6.11
C ILE A 205 2.76 -26.91 -5.51
N VAL A 206 2.06 -27.93 -5.02
CA VAL A 206 2.68 -29.11 -4.39
C VAL A 206 3.63 -29.79 -5.36
N LYS A 207 3.21 -29.97 -6.62
CA LYS A 207 4.06 -30.54 -7.66
C LYS A 207 5.32 -29.72 -7.90
N ALA A 208 5.22 -28.39 -7.96
CA ALA A 208 6.38 -27.52 -8.12
C ALA A 208 7.37 -27.63 -6.94
N TYR A 209 6.87 -27.80 -5.72
CA TYR A 209 7.72 -28.06 -4.55
C TYR A 209 8.43 -29.42 -4.63
N GLU A 210 7.73 -30.48 -5.06
CA GLU A 210 8.33 -31.81 -5.26
C GLU A 210 9.44 -31.75 -6.32
N GLU A 211 9.19 -31.09 -7.45
CA GLU A 211 10.18 -30.90 -8.53
C GLU A 211 11.42 -30.12 -8.03
N LEU A 212 11.21 -29.08 -7.23
CA LEU A 212 12.30 -28.32 -6.61
C LEU A 212 13.11 -29.18 -5.64
N TRP A 213 12.47 -30.04 -4.84
CA TRP A 213 13.18 -30.94 -3.94
C TRP A 213 14.04 -31.95 -4.70
N ASP A 214 13.53 -32.51 -5.80
CA ASP A 214 14.28 -33.42 -6.65
C ASP A 214 15.47 -32.73 -7.34
N GLU A 215 15.31 -31.48 -7.78
CA GLU A 215 16.41 -30.67 -8.29
C GLU A 215 17.48 -30.42 -7.23
N LEU A 216 17.09 -29.94 -6.04
CA LEU A 216 18.01 -29.65 -4.94
C LEU A 216 18.72 -30.92 -4.45
N ALA A 217 18.05 -32.07 -4.45
CA ALA A 217 18.66 -33.36 -4.12
C ALA A 217 19.74 -33.75 -5.13
N ARG A 218 19.46 -33.57 -6.44
CA ARG A 218 20.45 -33.81 -7.51
C ARG A 218 21.64 -32.86 -7.40
N MET A 219 21.40 -31.57 -7.19
CA MET A 219 22.48 -30.58 -7.00
C MET A 219 23.36 -30.92 -5.79
N ARG A 220 22.75 -31.32 -4.67
CA ARG A 220 23.49 -31.72 -3.46
C ARG A 220 24.34 -32.97 -3.68
N ALA A 221 23.83 -33.94 -4.45
CA ALA A 221 24.58 -35.15 -4.78
C ALA A 221 25.75 -34.87 -5.75
N ALA A 222 25.64 -33.83 -6.59
CA ALA A 222 26.63 -33.48 -7.59
C ALA A 222 27.61 -32.36 -7.16
N GLY A 223 27.33 -31.64 -6.08
CA GLY A 223 28.05 -30.44 -5.67
C GLY A 223 29.35 -30.71 -4.91
N ASP A 224 30.34 -29.83 -5.11
CA ASP A 224 31.55 -29.74 -4.31
C ASP A 224 31.27 -29.09 -2.95
N THR A 225 31.91 -29.55 -1.87
CA THR A 225 31.65 -29.13 -0.47
C THR A 225 32.39 -27.85 -0.07
N SER A 226 33.09 -27.23 -1.02
CA SER A 226 33.83 -26.00 -0.82
C SER A 226 32.89 -24.89 -0.31
N PRO A 227 33.17 -24.29 0.86
CA PRO A 227 32.32 -23.24 1.39
C PRO A 227 32.35 -22.03 0.44
N PRO A 228 31.20 -21.35 0.22
CA PRO A 228 31.18 -20.13 -0.56
C PRO A 228 32.13 -19.11 0.09
N SER A 229 32.94 -18.41 -0.71
CA SER A 229 33.79 -17.35 -0.20
C SER A 229 32.91 -16.28 0.47
N PRO A 230 33.31 -15.72 1.63
CA PRO A 230 32.62 -14.59 2.21
C PRO A 230 32.48 -13.50 1.15
N ARG A 231 31.25 -13.07 0.86
CA ARG A 231 31.05 -11.85 0.07
C ARG A 231 31.36 -10.67 0.96
N ASP A 232 32.32 -9.85 0.56
CA ASP A 232 32.51 -8.53 1.15
C ASP A 232 31.22 -7.72 0.98
N LYS A 233 30.47 -7.55 2.06
CA LYS A 233 29.34 -6.61 2.11
C LYS A 233 29.60 -5.60 3.20
N ALA A 234 30.07 -4.43 2.77
CA ALA A 234 30.06 -3.23 3.57
C ALA A 234 28.60 -2.74 3.70
N ALA A 235 27.97 -3.06 4.83
CA ALA A 235 26.75 -2.40 5.29
C ALA A 235 26.92 -2.07 6.77
N LEU A 236 26.44 -0.89 7.19
CA LEU A 236 26.61 -0.35 8.55
C LEU A 236 26.08 -1.28 9.67
N TRP A 237 25.19 -2.23 9.36
CA TRP A 237 24.83 -3.37 10.22
C TRP A 237 24.04 -4.45 9.43
N PRO A 238 24.66 -5.56 9.01
CA PRO A 238 24.01 -6.56 8.14
C PRO A 238 22.73 -7.20 8.70
N ALA A 239 22.60 -7.25 10.03
CA ALA A 239 21.44 -7.80 10.70
C ALA A 239 20.26 -6.81 10.83
N ARG A 240 20.47 -5.52 10.56
CA ARG A 240 19.49 -4.44 10.80
C ARG A 240 19.53 -3.40 9.65
N PRO A 241 19.26 -3.81 8.41
CA PRO A 241 19.28 -2.90 7.27
C PRO A 241 18.13 -1.89 7.33
N ASP A 242 18.30 -0.78 6.61
CA ASP A 242 17.23 0.19 6.35
C ASP A 242 16.05 -0.51 5.62
N PRO A 243 14.78 -0.35 6.04
CA PRO A 243 13.64 -0.94 5.35
C PRO A 243 13.53 -0.55 3.87
N PHE A 244 13.83 0.70 3.52
CA PHE A 244 13.73 1.18 2.14
C PHE A 244 14.93 0.78 1.28
N GLU A 245 15.99 0.26 1.90
CA GLU A 245 17.08 -0.45 1.22
C GLU A 245 16.77 -1.95 1.08
N LEU A 246 16.29 -2.58 2.16
CA LEU A 246 15.97 -4.02 2.18
C LEU A 246 14.82 -4.35 1.22
N PHE A 247 13.79 -3.52 1.18
CA PHE A 247 12.59 -3.70 0.36
C PHE A 247 12.58 -2.78 -0.87
N ALA A 248 13.76 -2.41 -1.37
CA ALA A 248 13.88 -1.42 -2.43
C ALA A 248 13.30 -1.86 -3.79
N GLY A 249 12.98 -3.16 -3.94
CA GLY A 249 12.26 -3.72 -5.11
C GLY A 249 10.73 -3.72 -4.98
N PHE A 250 10.21 -3.40 -3.79
CA PHE A 250 8.77 -3.44 -3.52
C PHE A 250 7.96 -2.41 -4.33
N PRO A 251 8.26 -1.11 -4.24
CA PRO A 251 7.44 -0.10 -4.90
C PRO A 251 7.67 -0.04 -6.42
N THR A 252 6.82 0.71 -7.10
CA THR A 252 7.01 1.09 -8.52
C THR A 252 8.16 2.07 -8.68
N ALA A 253 8.23 3.08 -7.81
CA ALA A 253 9.17 4.17 -7.88
C ALA A 253 9.70 4.57 -6.50
N ARG A 254 10.75 5.39 -6.50
CA ARG A 254 11.33 5.96 -5.27
C ARG A 254 11.28 7.46 -5.31
N PHE A 255 11.02 8.06 -4.17
CA PHE A 255 11.09 9.50 -3.99
C PHE A 255 12.50 10.01 -4.28
N SER A 256 12.56 11.17 -4.92
CA SER A 256 13.80 11.88 -5.23
C SER A 256 13.59 13.38 -5.10
N GLY A 257 14.67 14.14 -4.86
CA GLY A 257 14.62 15.60 -4.82
C GLY A 257 14.24 16.27 -6.15
N HIS A 258 14.18 15.52 -7.26
CA HIS A 258 13.81 16.03 -8.58
C HIS A 258 12.29 16.10 -8.80
N HIS A 259 11.49 15.39 -8.00
CA HIS A 259 10.04 15.47 -8.11
C HIS A 259 9.53 16.87 -7.77
N LYS A 260 8.40 17.23 -8.37
CA LYS A 260 7.64 18.41 -7.98
C LYS A 260 6.51 17.99 -7.05
N ILE A 261 6.35 18.74 -5.96
CA ILE A 261 5.25 18.58 -5.01
C ILE A 261 4.20 19.63 -5.34
N VAL A 262 2.96 19.22 -5.54
CA VAL A 262 1.85 20.10 -5.94
C VAL A 262 0.71 19.93 -4.94
N PRO A 263 0.07 21.00 -4.44
CA PRO A 263 -1.09 20.86 -3.56
C PRO A 263 -2.27 20.25 -4.32
N VAL A 264 -3.09 19.44 -3.66
CA VAL A 264 -4.33 18.94 -4.25
C VAL A 264 -5.35 20.09 -4.31
N ALA A 265 -5.94 20.32 -5.49
CA ALA A 265 -6.93 21.37 -5.69
C ALA A 265 -8.15 21.20 -4.76
N GLY A 266 -8.65 22.30 -4.20
CA GLY A 266 -9.80 22.31 -3.29
C GLY A 266 -9.52 21.84 -1.86
N VAL A 267 -8.28 21.45 -1.54
CA VAL A 267 -7.86 21.13 -0.17
C VAL A 267 -7.38 22.41 0.53
N HIS A 268 -8.10 22.83 1.55
CA HIS A 268 -7.77 23.99 2.39
C HIS A 268 -7.15 23.56 3.72
N GLU A 269 -6.57 24.51 4.46
CA GLU A 269 -5.88 24.25 5.74
C GLU A 269 -6.75 23.51 6.77
N ASP A 270 -8.05 23.81 6.84
CA ASP A 270 -8.99 23.11 7.73
C ASP A 270 -9.11 21.62 7.35
N GLU A 271 -9.16 21.32 6.04
CA GLU A 271 -9.22 19.96 5.51
C GLU A 271 -7.92 19.21 5.81
N VAL A 272 -6.76 19.87 5.65
CA VAL A 272 -5.44 19.34 6.00
C VAL A 272 -5.42 18.93 7.46
N SER A 273 -5.81 19.84 8.35
CA SER A 273 -5.81 19.61 9.80
C SER A 273 -6.74 18.46 10.19
N GLN A 274 -7.93 18.38 9.59
CA GLN A 274 -8.88 17.30 9.85
C GLN A 274 -8.36 15.94 9.39
N ARG A 275 -7.71 15.85 8.22
CA ARG A 275 -7.14 14.57 7.74
C ARG A 275 -5.93 14.13 8.56
N LEU A 276 -5.07 15.07 8.98
CA LEU A 276 -3.94 14.81 9.86
C LEU A 276 -4.38 14.37 11.27
N ALA A 277 -5.57 14.76 11.71
CA ALA A 277 -6.15 14.34 12.98
C ALA A 277 -6.76 12.92 12.94
N LEU A 278 -6.96 12.34 11.75
CA LEU A 278 -7.48 10.97 11.64
C LEU A 278 -6.48 9.97 12.23
N LYS A 279 -6.97 9.02 13.02
CA LYS A 279 -6.13 7.95 13.60
C LYS A 279 -5.39 7.13 12.54
N ILE A 280 -6.01 6.92 11.38
CA ILE A 280 -5.40 6.21 10.25
C ILE A 280 -4.18 6.92 9.65
N ALA A 281 -3.97 8.21 9.95
CA ALA A 281 -2.80 8.96 9.52
C ALA A 281 -1.54 8.57 10.31
N LEU A 282 -1.68 7.89 11.46
CA LEU A 282 -0.56 7.42 12.30
C LEU A 282 0.46 8.50 12.69
N VAL A 283 0.07 9.78 12.64
CA VAL A 283 0.95 10.91 12.96
C VAL A 283 1.52 10.75 14.36
N ASN A 284 0.66 10.55 15.36
CA ASN A 284 1.08 10.40 16.77
C ASN A 284 1.81 9.08 17.08
N ALA A 285 1.80 8.10 16.15
CA ALA A 285 2.56 6.86 16.30
C ALA A 285 3.99 6.98 15.74
N THR A 286 4.30 8.09 15.07
CA THR A 286 5.64 8.38 14.56
C THR A 286 6.21 9.55 15.37
N PRO A 287 7.10 9.31 16.36
CA PRO A 287 7.52 10.33 17.33
C PRO A 287 8.06 11.63 16.71
N ASP A 288 8.61 11.54 15.51
CA ASP A 288 9.26 12.63 14.79
C ASP A 288 8.32 13.38 13.82
N LEU A 289 7.06 12.91 13.67
CA LEU A 289 6.05 13.55 12.85
C LEU A 289 4.92 14.08 13.73
N SER A 290 4.73 15.39 13.73
CA SER A 290 3.59 16.04 14.38
C SER A 290 2.66 16.66 13.35
N SER A 291 1.38 16.81 13.68
CA SER A 291 0.42 17.49 12.79
C SER A 291 0.84 18.93 12.51
N ALA A 292 1.49 19.60 13.47
CA ALA A 292 2.04 20.94 13.28
C ALA A 292 3.17 20.96 12.25
N LEU A 293 4.10 19.99 12.32
CA LEU A 293 5.16 19.84 11.32
C LEU A 293 4.59 19.55 9.93
N LEU A 294 3.65 18.60 9.84
CA LEU A 294 3.04 18.22 8.56
C LEU A 294 2.26 19.37 7.93
N LEU A 295 1.53 20.15 8.74
CA LEU A 295 0.82 21.34 8.27
C LEU A 295 1.80 22.43 7.77
N ASP A 296 2.89 22.64 8.49
CA ASP A 296 3.92 23.61 8.11
C ASP A 296 4.64 23.20 6.80
N VAL A 297 4.97 21.91 6.65
CA VAL A 297 5.50 21.36 5.38
C VAL A 297 4.48 21.53 4.25
N TRP A 298 3.19 21.27 4.49
CA TRP A 298 2.14 21.48 3.49
C TRP A 298 2.03 22.94 3.06
N LYS A 299 2.09 23.90 4.00
CA LYS A 299 2.09 25.34 3.70
C LYS A 299 3.28 25.75 2.83
N GLN A 300 4.44 25.15 3.09
CA GLN A 300 5.68 25.45 2.36
C GLN A 300 5.62 25.01 0.88
N VAL A 301 4.84 23.99 0.54
CA VAL A 301 4.61 23.59 -0.86
C VAL A 301 4.02 24.75 -1.67
N GLY A 302 3.16 25.57 -1.04
CA GLY A 302 2.53 26.73 -1.65
C GLY A 302 1.54 26.38 -2.78
N PRO A 303 0.77 27.36 -3.27
CA PRO A 303 -0.31 27.14 -4.23
C PRO A 303 0.18 26.70 -5.62
N GLN A 304 1.40 27.06 -6.02
CA GLN A 304 1.99 26.70 -7.32
C GLN A 304 2.76 25.38 -7.29
N GLY A 305 2.88 24.77 -6.12
CA GLY A 305 3.81 23.68 -5.86
C GLY A 305 5.27 24.14 -5.80
N ALA A 306 6.14 23.25 -5.34
CA ALA A 306 7.57 23.49 -5.21
C ALA A 306 8.37 22.23 -5.57
N ALA A 307 9.62 22.38 -5.99
CA ALA A 307 10.50 21.23 -6.18
C ALA A 307 10.84 20.62 -4.82
N ALA A 308 10.88 19.28 -4.75
CA ALA A 308 11.18 18.56 -3.52
C ALA A 308 12.51 19.02 -2.90
N ARG A 309 13.56 19.17 -3.71
CA ARG A 309 14.88 19.66 -3.25
C ARG A 309 14.82 21.03 -2.56
N ASP A 310 13.93 21.93 -3.01
CA ASP A 310 13.85 23.29 -2.47
C ASP A 310 13.17 23.27 -1.09
N ILE A 311 12.13 22.43 -0.93
CA ILE A 311 11.50 22.18 0.37
C ILE A 311 12.51 21.58 1.35
N LEU A 312 13.27 20.58 0.90
CA LEU A 312 14.30 19.91 1.72
C LEU A 312 15.42 20.85 2.14
N ALA A 313 15.84 21.77 1.27
CA ALA A 313 16.91 22.73 1.56
C ALA A 313 16.49 23.85 2.53
N ALA A 314 15.23 24.27 2.49
CA ALA A 314 14.75 25.42 3.25
C ALA A 314 14.55 25.16 4.76
N LYS A 315 14.47 23.90 5.20
CA LYS A 315 14.38 23.53 6.63
C LYS A 315 15.73 23.11 7.20
N GLN A 316 16.66 24.08 7.27
CA GLN A 316 17.97 23.88 7.91
C GLN A 316 17.80 23.39 9.35
N GLY A 317 18.46 22.28 9.69
CA GLY A 317 18.42 21.68 11.03
C GLY A 317 17.48 20.48 11.20
N MET A 318 16.62 20.17 10.22
CA MET A 318 15.82 18.95 10.24
C MET A 318 16.43 17.85 9.36
N PRO A 319 16.51 16.59 9.84
CA PRO A 319 16.93 15.46 9.01
C PRO A 319 16.08 15.33 7.73
N ALA A 320 16.73 15.25 6.57
CA ALA A 320 16.04 15.12 5.27
C ALA A 320 15.07 13.93 5.25
N ALA A 321 15.40 12.82 5.93
CA ALA A 321 14.53 11.65 6.06
C ALA A 321 13.15 11.99 6.65
N ILE A 322 13.08 12.87 7.66
CA ILE A 322 11.82 13.27 8.31
C ILE A 322 10.98 14.12 7.33
N LEU A 323 11.62 15.02 6.58
CA LEU A 323 10.93 15.84 5.57
C LEU A 323 10.42 15.00 4.40
N ILE A 324 11.20 14.01 3.95
CA ILE A 324 10.77 13.06 2.91
C ILE A 324 9.56 12.26 3.40
N GLN A 325 9.61 11.69 4.61
CA GLN A 325 8.48 10.98 5.22
C GLN A 325 7.26 11.89 5.38
N SER A 326 7.45 13.17 5.73
CA SER A 326 6.38 14.17 5.83
C SER A 326 5.68 14.39 4.49
N LEU A 327 6.44 14.62 3.41
CA LEU A 327 5.90 14.82 2.06
C LEU A 327 5.15 13.59 1.56
N LEU A 328 5.68 12.39 1.80
CA LEU A 328 5.05 11.13 1.40
C LEU A 328 3.75 10.88 2.20
N LEU A 329 3.73 11.16 3.51
CA LEU A 329 2.51 11.03 4.30
C LEU A 329 1.43 12.03 3.85
N LEU A 330 1.81 13.29 3.55
CA LEU A 330 0.88 14.27 2.97
C LEU A 330 0.31 13.77 1.62
N ALA A 331 1.15 13.16 0.78
CA ALA A 331 0.70 12.60 -0.50
C ALA A 331 -0.25 11.41 -0.31
N LYS A 332 0.08 10.50 0.61
CA LYS A 332 -0.73 9.34 0.99
C LYS A 332 -2.14 9.73 1.47
N LEU A 333 -2.25 10.85 2.18
CA LEU A 333 -3.54 11.40 2.66
C LEU A 333 -4.26 12.28 1.62
N GLY A 334 -3.74 12.33 0.39
CA GLY A 334 -4.32 13.11 -0.71
C GLY A 334 -4.33 14.62 -0.44
N LEU A 335 -3.31 15.14 0.24
CA LEU A 335 -3.13 16.56 0.55
C LEU A 335 -2.19 17.24 -0.44
N VAL A 336 -1.23 16.49 -0.98
CA VAL A 336 -0.35 16.89 -2.09
C VAL A 336 -0.26 15.76 -3.12
N LYS A 337 0.25 16.08 -4.31
CA LYS A 337 0.65 15.13 -5.35
C LYS A 337 2.16 15.22 -5.55
N ILE A 338 2.76 14.08 -5.85
CA ILE A 338 4.16 13.97 -6.25
C ILE A 338 4.15 13.69 -7.74
N VAL A 339 4.73 14.58 -8.53
CA VAL A 339 4.77 14.45 -9.99
C VAL A 339 6.22 14.48 -10.47
N ASP A 340 6.47 13.76 -11.55
CA ASP A 340 7.75 13.87 -12.26
C ASP A 340 7.94 15.31 -12.77
N PRO A 341 9.19 15.81 -12.81
CA PRO A 341 9.46 17.11 -13.40
C PRO A 341 9.02 17.12 -14.87
N ALA A 342 8.33 18.19 -15.26
CA ALA A 342 7.86 18.42 -16.63
C ALA A 342 9.02 18.67 -17.61
#